data_AF-A0A0V0JAA0-F1
#
_entry.id   AF-A0A0V0JAA0-F1
#
_cell.length_a   1.000
_cell.length_b   1.000
_cell.length_c   1.000
_cell.angle_alpha   90.00
_cell.angle_beta   90.00
_cell.angle_gamma   90.00
#
_symmetry.space_group_name_H-M   'P 1'
#
loop_
_entity.id
_entity.type
_entity.pdbx_description
1 polymer ?
#
loop_
_entity_poly.entity_id
_entity_poly.type
_entity_poly.pdbx_seq_one_letter_code
_entity_poly.pdbx_strand_id
1 'polypeptide(L)'
;SINADGSTVQLPEAFSFPSPDGAFVANFRGRKLFGNQFTLPDDVGAYVMSCEEHLLDEEPAPVCNVIHVSKILVWNTDAPCDAEEKLHTSLLWMKLNSAMSKD
;
A
#
# COMPACT_ATOMS: atom_id res chain seq x y z
N SER A 1 7.66 3.65 -12.17
CA SER A 1 8.16 2.76 -11.11
C SER A 1 9.36 3.39 -10.42
N ILE A 2 9.59 3.04 -9.15
CA ILE A 2 10.88 3.24 -8.49
C ILE A 2 11.63 1.92 -8.68
N ASN A 3 12.85 1.97 -9.21
CA ASN A 3 13.63 0.76 -9.54
C ASN A 3 14.56 0.32 -8.39
N ALA A 4 14.34 0.86 -7.19
CA ALA A 4 15.08 0.52 -5.98
C ALA A 4 14.19 -0.32 -5.07
N ASP A 5 14.77 -1.31 -4.40
CA ASP A 5 14.09 -2.29 -3.53
C ASP A 5 13.63 -1.74 -2.17
N GLY A 6 13.74 -0.42 -1.95
CA GLY A 6 13.15 0.26 -0.79
C GLY A 6 13.98 0.20 0.50
N SER A 7 15.02 -0.63 0.57
CA SER A 7 15.87 -0.81 1.75
C SER A 7 16.61 0.46 2.21
N THR A 8 16.76 1.44 1.32
CA THR A 8 17.53 2.68 1.54
C THR A 8 16.72 3.96 1.33
N VAL A 9 15.42 3.85 1.05
CA VAL A 9 14.59 5.01 0.71
C VAL A 9 14.14 5.71 2.00
N GLN A 10 14.76 6.83 2.33
CA GLN A 10 14.20 7.74 3.34
C GLN A 10 13.01 8.49 2.75
N LEU A 11 11.83 8.25 3.32
CA LEU A 11 10.62 8.98 2.95
C LEU A 11 10.68 10.39 3.55
N PRO A 12 10.56 11.46 2.74
CA PRO A 12 10.44 12.81 3.27
C PRO A 12 9.20 12.96 4.16
N GLU A 13 9.28 13.82 5.17
CA GLU A 13 8.20 14.08 6.14
C GLU A 13 6.86 14.43 5.49
N ALA A 14 6.90 15.16 4.36
CA ALA A 14 5.72 15.51 3.57
C ALA A 14 4.91 14.30 3.04
N PHE A 15 5.49 13.09 3.02
CA PHE A 15 4.78 11.86 2.66
C PHE A 15 4.07 11.20 3.84
N SER A 16 4.37 11.61 5.08
CA SER A 16 3.85 11.01 6.31
C SER A 16 2.82 11.89 7.00
N PHE A 17 2.95 13.22 6.87
CA PHE A 17 2.12 14.18 7.60
C PHE A 17 1.37 15.12 6.64
N PRO A 18 0.11 15.47 6.97
CA PRO A 18 -0.63 16.45 6.20
C PRO A 18 -0.07 17.86 6.45
N SER A 19 -0.31 18.77 5.52
CA SER A 19 -0.12 20.20 5.75
C SER A 19 -1.08 20.73 6.83
N PRO A 20 -0.84 21.95 7.36
CA PRO A 20 -1.70 22.52 8.41
C PRO A 20 -3.19 22.66 8.05
N ASP A 21 -3.51 22.68 6.77
CA ASP A 21 -4.88 22.68 6.23
C ASP A 21 -5.52 21.27 6.14
N GLY A 22 -4.79 20.23 6.55
CA GLY A 22 -5.22 18.84 6.53
C GLY A 22 -4.99 18.10 5.21
N ALA A 23 -4.46 18.76 4.18
CA ALA A 23 -4.21 18.14 2.89
C ALA A 23 -2.90 17.32 2.89
N PHE A 24 -2.85 16.19 2.21
CA PHE A 24 -1.58 15.52 1.91
C PHE A 24 -1.08 16.00 0.56
N VAL A 25 0.03 16.73 0.54
CA VAL A 25 0.67 17.22 -0.68
C VAL A 25 2.16 16.97 -0.58
N ALA A 26 2.74 16.38 -1.62
CA ALA A 26 4.17 16.10 -1.68
C ALA A 26 4.71 16.36 -3.09
N ASN A 27 6.05 16.47 -3.19
CA ASN A 27 6.73 16.52 -4.47
C ASN A 27 7.62 15.28 -4.61
N PHE A 28 7.46 14.55 -5.72
CA PHE A 28 8.31 13.40 -6.04
C PHE A 28 8.94 13.58 -7.42
N ARG A 29 10.27 13.65 -7.47
CA ARG A 29 11.05 13.82 -8.72
C ARG A 29 10.52 14.98 -9.59
N GLY A 30 10.25 16.11 -8.96
CA GLY A 30 9.74 17.32 -9.62
C GLY A 30 8.26 17.32 -10.00
N ARG A 31 7.49 16.29 -9.60
CA ARG A 31 6.04 16.21 -9.83
C ARG A 31 5.27 16.36 -8.53
N LYS A 32 4.21 17.18 -8.57
CA LYS A 32 3.28 17.34 -7.46
C LYS A 32 2.42 16.08 -7.32
N LEU A 33 2.22 15.65 -6.09
CA LEU A 33 1.37 14.53 -5.70
C LEU A 33 0.33 15.01 -4.69
N PHE A 34 -0.86 14.43 -4.79
CA PHE A 34 -1.97 14.65 -3.88
C PHE A 34 -2.28 13.32 -3.19
N GLY A 35 -2.23 13.34 -1.87
CA GLY A 35 -2.45 12.17 -1.05
C GLY A 35 -3.86 12.17 -0.48
N ASN A 36 -4.47 10.99 -0.45
CA ASN A 36 -5.66 10.72 0.34
C ASN A 36 -5.38 9.55 1.27
N GLN A 37 -5.95 9.60 2.48
CA GLN A 37 -5.93 8.44 3.35
C GLN A 37 -6.96 7.43 2.87
N PHE A 38 -6.48 6.24 2.50
CA PHE A 38 -7.34 5.15 2.10
C PHE A 38 -7.91 4.46 3.34
N THR A 39 -9.24 4.35 3.39
CA THR A 39 -9.93 3.68 4.48
C THR A 39 -10.19 2.24 4.08
N LEU A 40 -9.54 1.32 4.78
CA LEU A 40 -9.81 -0.11 4.62
C LEU A 40 -11.21 -0.43 5.14
N PRO A 41 -11.95 -1.36 4.51
CA PRO A 41 -13.16 -1.92 5.08
C PRO A 41 -12.90 -2.55 6.46
N ASP A 42 -13.85 -2.45 7.39
CA ASP A 42 -13.71 -2.94 8.77
C ASP A 42 -13.42 -4.45 8.86
N ASP A 43 -13.79 -5.21 7.84
CA ASP A 43 -13.57 -6.66 7.73
C ASP A 43 -12.23 -7.05 7.09
N VAL A 44 -11.36 -6.07 6.78
CA VAL A 44 -10.09 -6.27 6.06
C VAL A 44 -8.91 -5.73 6.87
N GLY A 45 -7.96 -6.61 7.20
CA GLY A 45 -6.67 -6.23 7.76
C GLY A 45 -5.60 -6.04 6.68
N ALA A 46 -4.68 -5.09 6.88
CA ALA A 46 -3.54 -4.89 6.00
C ALA A 46 -2.22 -5.20 6.73
N TYR A 47 -1.33 -5.91 6.04
CA TYR A 47 -0.07 -6.40 6.60
C TYR A 47 1.05 -6.29 5.57
N VAL A 48 2.26 -5.95 6.03
CA VAL A 48 3.49 -6.10 5.26
C VAL A 48 4.15 -7.41 5.69
N MET A 49 4.42 -8.29 4.73
CA MET A 49 5.07 -9.58 4.96
C MET A 49 6.44 -9.57 4.29
N SER A 50 7.47 -9.99 5.03
CA SER A 50 8.83 -10.16 4.51
C SER A 50 9.32 -11.58 4.78
N CYS A 51 9.84 -12.21 3.73
CA CYS A 51 10.49 -13.51 3.79
C CYS A 51 11.99 -13.32 4.03
N GLU A 52 12.62 -14.20 4.81
CA GLU A 52 14.08 -14.26 4.88
C GLU A 52 14.65 -15.00 3.68
N GLU A 53 15.79 -14.55 3.14
CA GLU A 53 16.46 -15.11 1.96
C GLU A 53 17.17 -16.47 2.20
N HIS A 54 16.94 -17.12 3.35
CA HIS A 54 17.60 -18.39 3.64
C HIS A 54 16.89 -19.54 2.92
N LEU A 55 17.29 -19.76 1.67
CA LEU A 55 16.94 -20.94 0.89
C LEU A 55 17.77 -22.13 1.39
N LEU A 56 17.14 -23.05 2.10
CA LEU A 56 17.51 -24.46 2.05
C LEU A 56 16.69 -25.08 0.93
N ASP A 57 17.34 -25.83 0.03
CA ASP A 57 16.87 -26.15 -1.33
C ASP A 57 15.50 -26.86 -1.47
N GLU A 58 14.80 -27.24 -0.38
CA GLU A 58 13.58 -28.04 -0.47
C GLU A 58 12.37 -27.55 0.35
N GLU A 59 12.43 -26.44 1.10
CA GLU A 59 11.27 -25.92 1.84
C GLU A 59 10.90 -24.48 1.49
N PRO A 60 9.59 -24.14 1.41
CA PRO A 60 9.17 -22.75 1.20
C PRO A 60 9.70 -21.88 2.35
N ALA A 61 10.37 -20.78 2.00
CA ALA A 61 10.94 -19.85 2.98
C ALA A 61 9.85 -19.39 3.98
N PRO A 62 10.08 -19.50 5.29
CA PRO A 62 9.11 -19.08 6.28
C PRO A 62 8.86 -17.57 6.20
N VAL A 63 7.61 -17.16 6.40
CA VAL A 63 7.25 -15.74 6.56
C VAL A 63 7.72 -15.32 7.95
N CYS A 64 8.84 -14.61 8.01
CA CYS A 64 9.49 -14.29 9.28
C CYS A 64 8.96 -13.00 9.92
N ASN A 65 8.55 -12.02 9.12
CA ASN A 65 8.09 -10.72 9.63
C ASN A 65 6.72 -10.34 9.07
N VAL A 66 5.73 -10.20 9.95
CA VAL A 66 4.38 -9.70 9.63
C VAL A 66 4.14 -8.43 10.42
N ILE A 67 4.03 -7.30 9.74
CA ILE A 67 3.81 -5.99 10.35
C ILE A 67 2.41 -5.51 9.99
N HIS A 68 1.59 -5.26 11.00
CA HIS A 68 0.26 -4.69 10.79
C HIS A 68 0.35 -3.24 10.31
N VAL A 69 -0.42 -2.91 9.27
CA VAL A 69 -0.48 -1.57 8.69
C VAL A 69 -1.63 -0.79 9.31
N SER A 70 -1.31 0.26 10.05
CA SER A 70 -2.32 1.13 10.68
C SER A 70 -2.91 2.18 9.74
N LYS A 71 -2.21 2.52 8.64
CA LYS A 71 -2.61 3.58 7.73
C LYS A 71 -2.03 3.37 6.34
N ILE A 72 -2.86 3.59 5.31
CA ILE A 72 -2.47 3.60 3.90
C ILE A 72 -2.74 4.99 3.34
N LEU A 73 -1.74 5.57 2.67
CA LEU A 73 -1.87 6.83 1.93
C LEU A 73 -1.73 6.52 0.43
N VAL A 74 -2.73 6.93 -0.35
CA VAL A 74 -2.73 6.80 -1.82
C VAL A 74 -2.34 8.14 -2.43
N TRP A 75 -1.27 8.14 -3.20
CA TRP A 75 -0.72 9.34 -3.84
C TRP A 75 -1.02 9.34 -5.33
N ASN A 76 -1.78 10.34 -5.78
CA ASN A 76 -2.12 10.55 -7.19
C ASN A 76 -1.33 11.72 -7.78
N THR A 77 -1.04 11.62 -9.08
CA THR A 77 -0.56 12.75 -9.88
C THR A 77 -1.75 13.56 -10.41
N ASP A 78 -1.52 14.74 -11.00
CA ASP A 78 -2.55 15.52 -11.71
C ASP A 78 -3.18 14.80 -12.93
N ALA A 79 -2.62 13.67 -13.37
CA ALA A 79 -3.22 12.86 -14.43
C ALA A 79 -4.51 12.18 -13.92
N PRO A 80 -5.56 12.07 -14.76
CA PRO A 80 -6.79 11.39 -14.38
C PRO A 80 -6.50 9.92 -14.09
N CYS A 81 -6.44 9.61 -12.79
CA CYS A 81 -6.20 8.28 -12.29
C CYS A 81 -6.91 8.17 -10.95
N ASP A 82 -8.04 7.47 -10.94
CA ASP A 82 -8.70 7.11 -9.70
C ASP A 82 -8.09 5.81 -9.16
N ALA A 83 -6.88 5.93 -8.58
CA ALA A 83 -6.21 4.78 -7.97
C ALA A 83 -7.02 4.21 -6.79
N GLU A 84 -7.79 5.07 -6.13
CA GLU A 84 -8.66 4.70 -5.02
C GLU A 84 -9.83 3.85 -5.50
N GLU A 85 -10.52 4.23 -6.59
CA GLU A 85 -11.57 3.41 -7.21
C GLU A 85 -11.05 2.02 -7.63
N LYS A 86 -9.83 1.95 -8.19
CA LYS A 86 -9.22 0.66 -8.55
C LYS A 86 -8.93 -0.21 -7.34
N LEU A 87 -8.48 0.38 -6.23
CA LEU A 87 -8.27 -0.32 -4.96
C LEU A 87 -9.59 -0.85 -4.41
N HIS A 88 -10.64 -0.02 -4.38
CA HIS A 88 -11.97 -0.43 -3.95
C HIS A 88 -12.53 -1.57 -4.81
N THR A 89 -12.41 -1.47 -6.13
CA THR A 89 -12.85 -2.51 -7.06
C THR A 89 -12.12 -3.83 -6.81
N SER A 90 -10.82 -3.76 -6.53
CA SER A 90 -10.01 -4.96 -6.20
C SER A 90 -10.44 -5.60 -4.88
N LEU A 91 -10.82 -4.82 -3.87
CA LEU A 91 -11.37 -5.34 -2.61
C LEU A 91 -12.76 -5.96 -2.80
N LEU A 92 -13.59 -5.41 -3.70
CA LEU A 92 -14.88 -6.01 -4.06
C LEU A 92 -14.71 -7.39 -4.69
N TRP A 93 -13.67 -7.57 -5.53
CA TRP A 93 -13.34 -8.88 -6.09
C TRP A 93 -13.04 -9.91 -4.99
N MET A 94 -12.30 -9.52 -3.94
CA MET A 94 -12.04 -10.43 -2.81
C MET A 94 -13.32 -10.88 -2.12
N LYS A 95 -14.27 -9.96 -1.89
CA LYS A 95 -15.58 -10.30 -1.29
C LYS A 95 -16.38 -11.24 -2.18
N LEU A 96 -16.40 -10.98 -3.49
CA LEU A 96 -17.06 -11.85 -4.47
C LEU A 96 -16.45 -13.24 -4.49
N ASN A 97 -15.12 -13.34 -4.52
CA ASN A 97 -14.42 -14.63 -4.52
C ASN A 97 -14.69 -15.44 -3.25
N SER A 98 -14.73 -14.77 -2.09
CA SER A 98 -15.09 -15.41 -0.82
C SER A 98 -16.53 -15.94 -0.80
N ALA A 99 -17.46 -15.23 -1.43
CA ALA A 99 -18.85 -15.68 -1.55
C ALA A 99 -18.99 -16.89 -2.49
N MET A 100 -18.24 -16.92 -3.59
CA MET A 100 -18.29 -18.02 -4.58
C MET A 100 -17.53 -19.28 -4.14
N SER A 101 -16.58 -19.15 -3.21
CA SER A 101 -15.76 -20.29 -2.74
C SER A 101 -16.37 -21.03 -1.54
N LYS A 102 -17.63 -20.72 -1.18
CA LYS A 102 -18.34 -21.31 -0.03
C LYS A 102 -19.21 -22.53 -0.38
N ASP A 103 -18.97 -23.16 -1.53
CA ASP A 103 -19.61 -24.41 -1.97
C ASP A 103 -18.76 -25.64 -1.61
#